data_AF-A0A926BX49-F1
#
_entry.id   AF-A0A926BX49-F1
#
_cell.length_a   1.000
_cell.length_b   1.000
_cell.length_c   1.000
_cell.angle_alpha   90.00
_cell.angle_beta   90.00
_cell.angle_gamma   90.00
#
_symmetry.space_group_name_H-M   'P 1'
#
loop_
_entity.id
_entity.type
_entity.pdbx_description
1 polymer ?
#
loop_
_entity_poly.entity_id
_entity_poly.type
_entity_poly.pdbx_seq_one_letter_code
_entity_poly.pdbx_strand_id
1 'polypeptide(L)'
;MDTPEYIASGILELYVMGTLSLEEIADVERRAVSDVIVAEEIREIRAALSRLDQAHQRAPRAELRASIMSAIENEGGSASRESISGTSSRSG
;
A
#
# COMPACT_ATOMS: atom_id res chain seq x y z
N MET A 1 1.35 5.66 26.77
CA MET A 1 0.58 4.40 26.77
C MET A 1 1.54 3.26 26.64
N ASP A 2 1.36 2.27 27.50
CA ASP A 2 1.96 0.96 27.31
C ASP A 2 1.25 0.24 26.13
N THR A 3 1.81 -0.90 25.72
CA THR A 3 1.30 -1.65 24.56
C THR A 3 -0.14 -2.13 24.73
N PRO A 4 -0.56 -2.69 25.89
CA PRO A 4 -1.94 -3.12 26.08
C PRO A 4 -2.96 -1.98 25.97
N GLU A 5 -2.68 -0.82 26.59
CA GLU A 5 -3.55 0.35 26.50
C GLU A 5 -3.63 0.90 25.07
N TYR A 6 -2.51 0.88 24.35
CA TYR A 6 -2.44 1.31 22.96
C TYR A 6 -3.30 0.42 22.04
N ILE A 7 -3.24 -0.90 22.20
CA ILE A 7 -4.06 -1.84 21.44
C ILE A 7 -5.55 -1.65 21.78
N ALA A 8 -5.89 -1.56 23.07
CA ALA A 8 -7.28 -1.40 23.51
C ALA A 8 -7.92 -0.07 23.12
N SER A 9 -7.13 0.92 22.66
CA SER A 9 -7.62 2.23 22.23
C SER A 9 -8.45 2.21 20.94
N GLY A 10 -8.33 1.14 20.14
CA GLY A 10 -8.97 1.05 18.82
C GLY A 10 -8.20 1.73 17.67
N ILE A 11 -7.00 2.27 17.96
CA ILE A 11 -6.22 3.00 16.96
C ILE A 11 -5.69 2.11 15.83
N LEU A 12 -5.43 0.83 16.11
CA LEU A 12 -4.89 -0.11 15.11
C LEU A 12 -5.95 -0.52 14.08
N GLU A 13 -7.21 -0.61 14.49
CA GLU A 13 -8.35 -0.86 13.61
C GLU A 13 -8.55 0.32 12.66
N LEU A 14 -8.55 1.54 13.20
CA LEU A 14 -8.63 2.76 12.41
C LEU A 14 -7.44 2.92 11.45
N TYR A 15 -6.25 2.52 11.88
CA TYR A 15 -5.06 2.47 11.02
C TYR A 15 -5.27 1.52 9.85
N VAL A 16 -5.70 0.28 10.11
CA VAL A 16 -5.93 -0.72 9.07
C VAL A 16 -7.04 -0.29 8.10
N MET A 17 -8.07 0.40 8.61
CA MET A 17 -9.16 0.95 7.79
C MET A 17 -8.76 2.19 6.98
N GLY A 18 -7.57 2.76 7.21
CA GLY A 18 -7.07 3.92 6.47
C GLY A 18 -7.77 5.24 6.82
N THR A 19 -8.29 5.38 8.05
CA THR A 19 -9.06 6.55 8.49
C THR A 19 -8.29 7.50 9.42
N LEU A 20 -7.04 7.17 9.75
CA LEU A 20 -6.19 7.98 10.63
C LEU A 20 -5.61 9.20 9.91
N SER A 21 -5.25 10.22 10.68
CA SER A 21 -4.43 11.33 10.20
C SER A 21 -2.99 10.89 9.91
N LEU A 22 -2.24 11.70 9.15
CA LEU A 22 -0.83 11.41 8.82
C LEU A 22 0.06 11.30 10.08
N GLU A 23 -0.22 12.08 11.11
CA GLU A 23 0.53 12.05 12.36
C GLU A 23 0.31 10.73 13.12
N GLU A 24 -0.95 10.30 13.21
CA GLU A 24 -1.31 9.05 13.87
C GLU A 24 -0.80 7.83 13.08
N ILE A 25 -0.85 7.87 11.75
CA ILE A 25 -0.23 6.87 10.88
C ILE A 25 1.26 6.73 11.21
N ALA A 26 1.98 7.85 11.27
CA ALA A 26 3.40 7.82 11.58
C ALA A 26 3.67 7.28 12.99
N ASP A 27 2.79 7.51 13.97
CA ASP A 27 2.92 6.92 15.31
C ASP A 27 2.73 5.40 15.30
N VAL A 28 1.66 4.92 14.65
CA VAL A 28 1.39 3.48 14.51
C VAL A 28 2.55 2.79 13.81
N GLU A 29 3.08 3.37 12.74
CA GLU A 29 4.22 2.81 11.99
C GLU A 29 5.49 2.74 12.83
N ARG A 30 5.83 3.80 13.57
CA ARG A 30 6.98 3.78 14.49
C ARG A 30 6.83 2.70 15.57
N ARG A 31 5.62 2.53 16.11
CA ARG A 31 5.34 1.51 17.12
C ARG A 31 5.39 0.10 16.54
N ALA A 32 4.83 -0.12 15.35
CA ALA A 32 4.90 -1.42 14.68
C ALA A 32 6.35 -1.85 14.36
N VAL A 33 7.25 -0.90 14.10
CA VAL A 33 8.69 -1.18 13.91
C VAL A 33 9.39 -1.56 15.23
N SER A 34 8.99 -0.95 16.34
CA SER A 34 9.68 -1.09 17.63
C SER A 34 9.05 -2.13 18.57
N ASP A 35 7.79 -2.51 18.33
CA ASP A 35 7.03 -3.45 19.14
C ASP A 35 6.36 -4.51 18.26
N VAL A 36 6.86 -5.75 18.39
CA VAL A 36 6.37 -6.91 17.64
C VAL A 36 4.90 -7.25 17.96
N ILE A 37 4.41 -6.94 19.16
CA ILE A 37 3.03 -7.20 19.55
C ILE A 37 2.10 -6.28 18.76
N VAL A 38 2.46 -5.01 18.61
CA VAL A 38 1.70 -4.04 17.79
C VAL A 38 1.67 -4.47 16.33
N ALA A 39 2.80 -4.91 15.79
CA ALA A 39 2.88 -5.39 14.41
C ALA A 39 1.99 -6.62 14.16
N GLU A 40 1.98 -7.54 15.12
CA GLU A 40 1.18 -8.75 15.07
C GLU A 40 -0.32 -8.44 15.17
N GLU A 41 -0.71 -7.52 16.05
CA GLU A 41 -2.11 -7.09 16.18
C GLU A 41 -2.62 -6.47 14.87
N ILE A 42 -1.83 -5.60 14.23
CA ILE A 42 -2.15 -5.06 12.90
C ILE A 42 -2.37 -6.17 11.88
N ARG A 43 -1.54 -7.22 11.91
CA ARG A 43 -1.66 -8.37 11.00
C ARG A 43 -2.95 -9.15 11.25
N GLU A 44 -3.31 -9.40 12.50
CA GLU A 44 -4.55 -10.11 12.87
C GLU A 44 -5.80 -9.33 12.47
N ILE A 45 -5.82 -8.01 12.68
CA ILE A 45 -6.92 -7.13 12.25
C ILE A 45 -7.07 -7.18 10.72
N ARG A 46 -5.98 -7.08 9.95
CA ARG A 46 -6.01 -7.22 8.49
C ARG A 46 -6.53 -8.58 8.04
N ALA A 47 -6.10 -9.66 8.70
CA ALA A 47 -6.56 -11.01 8.39
C ALA A 47 -8.07 -11.16 8.67
N ALA A 48 -8.58 -10.57 9.74
CA ALA A 48 -10.01 -10.55 10.04
C ALA A 48 -10.82 -9.84 8.95
N LEU A 49 -10.38 -8.67 8.49
CA LEU A 49 -11.03 -7.97 7.39
C LEU A 49 -10.93 -8.72 6.06
N SER A 50 -9.80 -9.38 5.78
CA SER A 50 -9.66 -10.21 4.58
C SER A 50 -10.65 -11.37 4.55
N ARG A 51 -10.93 -12.01 5.70
CA ARG A 51 -11.96 -13.06 5.81
C ARG A 51 -13.35 -12.50 5.50
N LEU A 52 -13.65 -11.29 5.95
CA LEU A 52 -14.92 -10.62 5.65
C LEU A 52 -15.04 -10.31 4.14
N ASP A 53 -13.99 -9.77 3.53
CA ASP A 53 -13.97 -9.48 2.09
C ASP A 53 -14.14 -10.75 1.26
N GLN A 54 -13.46 -11.85 1.63
CA GLN A 54 -13.60 -13.15 0.98
C GLN A 54 -15.05 -13.66 0.99
N ALA A 55 -15.82 -13.39 2.05
CA ALA A 55 -17.23 -13.75 2.12
C ALA A 55 -18.14 -12.87 1.24
N HIS A 56 -17.69 -11.67 0.85
CA HIS A 56 -18.47 -10.66 0.14
C HIS A 56 -17.90 -10.27 -1.23
N GLN A 57 -17.04 -11.11 -1.81
CA GLN A 57 -16.38 -10.85 -3.08
C GLN A 57 -17.39 -10.57 -4.20
N ARG A 58 -17.09 -9.53 -4.98
CA ARG A 58 -17.80 -9.22 -6.23
C ARG A 58 -16.85 -9.35 -7.39
N ALA A 59 -17.27 -10.08 -8.42
CA ALA A 59 -16.47 -10.25 -9.62
C ALA A 59 -16.21 -8.87 -10.26
N PRO A 60 -14.94 -8.52 -10.56
CA PRO A 60 -14.64 -7.32 -11.33
C PRO A 60 -15.15 -7.44 -12.77
N ARG A 61 -15.23 -6.30 -13.48
CA ARG A 61 -15.56 -6.29 -14.92
C ARG A 61 -14.53 -7.12 -15.67
N ALA A 62 -14.97 -7.96 -16.61
CA ALA A 62 -14.09 -8.90 -17.33
C ALA A 62 -12.89 -8.22 -18.02
N GLU A 63 -13.09 -6.99 -18.50
CA GLU A 63 -12.08 -6.19 -19.20
C GLU A 63 -11.01 -5.59 -18.27
N LEU A 64 -11.27 -5.52 -16.95
CA LEU A 64 -10.38 -4.85 -15.99
C LEU A 64 -8.99 -5.47 -15.98
N ARG A 65 -8.90 -6.80 -16.09
CA ARG A 65 -7.61 -7.50 -16.16
C ARG A 65 -6.79 -7.04 -17.36
N ALA A 66 -7.40 -6.96 -18.54
CA ALA A 66 -6.70 -6.54 -19.76
C ALA A 66 -6.23 -5.08 -19.66
N SER A 67 -7.08 -4.20 -19.11
CA SER A 67 -6.74 -2.79 -18.88
C SER A 67 -5.54 -2.61 -17.94
N ILE A 68 -5.50 -3.36 -16.82
CA ILE A 68 -4.37 -3.29 -15.87
C ILE A 68 -3.07 -3.77 -16.52
N MET A 69 -3.11 -4.89 -17.25
CA MET A 69 -1.89 -5.44 -17.89
C MET A 69 -1.33 -4.47 -18.94
N SER A 70 -2.19 -3.86 -19.75
CA SER A 70 -1.76 -2.85 -20.73
C SER A 70 -1.16 -1.59 -20.07
N ALA A 71 -1.68 -1.16 -18.92
CA ALA A 71 -1.12 -0.02 -18.18
C ALA A 71 0.31 -0.31 -17.70
N ILE A 72 0.56 -1.50 -17.15
CA ILE A 72 1.89 -1.92 -16.69
C ILE A 72 2.91 -1.97 -17.84
N GLU A 73 2.53 -2.51 -18.99
CA GLU A 73 3.39 -2.57 -20.19
C GLU A 73 3.78 -1.18 -20.71
N ASN A 74 2.83 -0.23 -20.67
CA ASN A 74 3.07 1.15 -21.12
C ASN A 74 3.99 1.93 -20.18
N GLU A 75 3.86 1.75 -18.86
CA GLU A 75 4.77 2.37 -17.87
C GLU A 75 6.20 1.81 -17.99
N GLY A 76 6.35 0.50 -18.21
CA GLY A 76 7.65 -0.13 -18.45
C GLY A 76 8.35 0.29 -19.75
N GLY A 77 7.58 0.71 -20.77
CA GLY A 77 8.12 1.14 -22.08
C GLY A 77 8.62 2.59 -22.15
N SER A 78 8.23 3.44 -21.20
CA SER A 78 8.60 4.87 -21.20
C SER A 78 10.00 5.13 -20.63
N ALA A 79 10.52 4.27 -19.75
CA ALA A 79 11.82 4.47 -19.11
C ALA A 79 13.04 4.19 -20.03
N SER A 80 12.86 3.50 -21.15
CA SER A 80 13.98 3.08 -22.03
C SER A 80 14.17 3.94 -23.29
N ARG A 81 13.36 4.97 -23.52
CA ARG A 81 13.38 5.75 -24.79
C ARG A 81 14.07 7.12 -24.71
N GLU A 82 14.38 7.63 -23.53
CA GLU A 82 14.95 8.99 -23.38
C GLU A 82 16.49 9.08 -23.53
N SER A 83 17.21 7.95 -23.61
CA SER A 83 18.68 7.94 -23.53
C SER A 83 19.43 8.00 -24.87
N ILE A 84 18.76 8.20 -26.03
CA ILE A 84 19.42 8.03 -27.36
C ILE A 84 19.28 9.23 -28.33
N SER A 85 18.82 10.42 -27.93
CA SER A 85 18.74 11.57 -28.86
C SER A 85 19.47 12.83 -28.40
N GLY A 86 20.76 12.72 -28.08
CA GLY A 86 21.52 13.86 -27.55
C GLY A 86 23.00 13.95 -27.93
N THR A 87 23.45 13.50 -29.11
CA THR A 87 24.79 13.87 -29.61
C THR A 87 24.90 13.72 -31.13
N SER A 88 24.47 14.74 -31.87
CA SER A 88 24.95 15.00 -33.24
C SER A 88 24.65 16.45 -33.60
N SER A 89 25.50 17.37 -33.13
CA SER A 89 25.70 18.69 -33.72
C SER A 89 26.89 19.37 -33.07
N ARG A 90 28.07 19.21 -33.67
CA ARG A 90 29.07 20.29 -33.68
C ARG A 90 29.92 20.19 -34.94
N SER A 91 29.41 20.84 -35.98
CA SER A 91 30.18 21.40 -37.08
C SER A 91 30.97 22.62 -36.57
N GLY A 92 32.16 22.86 -37.12
CA GLY A 92 32.95 24.06 -36.90
C GLY A 92 34.44 23.77 -36.94
#